data_AF-A0A1H8E2M7-F1
#
_entry.id   AF-A0A1H8E2M7-F1
#
_cell.length_a   1.000
_cell.length_b   1.000
_cell.length_c   1.000
_cell.angle_alpha   90.00
_cell.angle_beta   90.00
_cell.angle_gamma   90.00
#
_symmetry.space_group_name_H-M   'P 1'
#
loop_
_entity.id
_entity.type
_entity.pdbx_description
1 polymer ?
#
loop_
_entity_poly.entity_id
_entity_poly.type
_entity_poly.pdbx_seq_one_letter_code
_entity_poly.pdbx_strand_id
1 'polypeptide(L)'
;MSLPRAPDRLSDEMAAAIGHAVSGFGFLEEALKRAIFSLTRMGLGEDASDEALQKWLRLMENIADDTLGTLIDSFGAAMRQSGVADREALRQTLDELRLKRNLLCHASWRPGKQPGHWYPTFVNTRGERHPDDMTPADVHAIHADTLRAGRRIVSIMRATGIAGEWAGYEEEEG
;
A
#
# COMPACT_ATOMS: atom_id res chain seq x y z
N MET A 1 24.05 15.39 -16.66
CA MET A 1 24.32 15.69 -15.23
C MET A 1 25.09 14.50 -14.66
N SER A 2 26.27 14.71 -14.08
CA SER A 2 27.07 13.64 -13.48
C SER A 2 26.40 13.08 -12.21
N LEU A 3 26.61 11.80 -11.92
CA LEU A 3 26.21 11.20 -10.66
C LEU A 3 27.00 11.86 -9.52
N PRO A 4 26.36 12.30 -8.42
CA PRO A 4 27.10 12.82 -7.27
C PRO A 4 28.00 11.73 -6.66
N ARG A 5 29.11 12.13 -6.03
CA ARG A 5 30.08 11.21 -5.41
C ARG A 5 29.48 10.42 -4.24
N ALA A 6 28.51 10.98 -3.55
CA ALA A 6 27.74 10.37 -2.46
C ALA A 6 26.33 10.99 -2.44
N PRO A 7 25.31 10.28 -1.93
CA PRO A 7 24.00 10.88 -1.72
C PRO A 7 24.07 11.96 -0.62
N ASP A 8 23.30 13.03 -0.78
CA ASP A 8 23.12 14.00 0.29
C ASP A 8 22.38 13.35 1.46
N ARG A 9 22.84 13.62 2.68
CA ARG A 9 22.15 13.16 3.89
C ARG A 9 20.87 13.98 4.05
N LEU A 10 19.73 13.29 4.11
CA LEU A 10 18.44 13.90 4.45
C LEU A 10 18.51 14.63 5.80
N SER A 11 17.75 15.72 5.94
CA SER A 11 17.50 16.29 7.27
C SER A 11 16.78 15.25 8.14
N ASP A 12 17.00 15.29 9.45
CA ASP A 12 16.38 14.33 10.37
C ASP A 12 14.84 14.36 10.28
N GLU A 13 14.26 15.54 10.06
CA GLU A 13 12.82 15.71 9.81
C GLU A 13 12.35 15.01 8.54
N MET A 14 13.06 15.19 7.41
CA MET A 14 12.71 14.53 6.15
C MET A 14 12.87 13.01 6.25
N ALA A 15 13.94 12.54 6.89
CA ALA A 15 14.18 11.13 7.13
C ALA A 15 13.08 10.50 7.99
N ALA A 16 12.67 11.16 9.07
CA ALA A 16 11.57 10.71 9.92
C ALA A 16 10.23 10.70 9.18
N ALA A 17 9.93 11.73 8.39
CA ALA A 17 8.71 11.80 7.58
C ALA A 17 8.63 10.63 6.60
N ILE A 18 9.71 10.32 5.89
CA ILE A 18 9.79 9.15 4.99
C ILE A 18 9.63 7.85 5.78
N GLY A 19 10.32 7.69 6.91
CA GLY A 19 10.20 6.50 7.76
C GLY A 19 8.76 6.23 8.20
N HIS A 20 8.06 7.27 8.64
CA HIS A 20 6.63 7.17 8.99
C HIS A 20 5.77 6.80 7.77
N ALA A 21 5.96 7.46 6.62
CA ALA A 21 5.24 7.11 5.40
C ALA A 21 5.46 5.64 4.98
N VAL A 22 6.70 5.16 5.04
CA VAL A 22 7.07 3.76 4.74
C VAL A 22 6.38 2.79 5.70
N SER A 23 6.39 3.05 7.01
CA SER A 23 5.67 2.22 7.98
C SER A 23 4.16 2.20 7.73
N GLY A 24 3.57 3.33 7.30
CA GLY A 24 2.18 3.40 6.89
C GLY A 24 1.85 2.52 5.68
N PHE A 25 2.76 2.41 4.69
CA PHE A 25 2.57 1.49 3.58
C PHE A 25 2.61 0.02 4.01
N GLY A 26 3.43 -0.33 5.01
CA GLY A 26 3.42 -1.67 5.61
C GLY A 26 2.05 -2.03 6.19
N PHE A 27 1.45 -1.11 6.96
CA PHE A 27 0.08 -1.27 7.45
C PHE A 27 -0.96 -1.39 6.32
N LEU A 28 -0.81 -0.60 5.25
CA LEU A 28 -1.70 -0.69 4.07
C LEU A 28 -1.62 -2.05 3.40
N GLU A 29 -0.41 -2.60 3.21
CA GLU A 29 -0.21 -3.94 2.64
C GLU A 29 -0.83 -5.02 3.53
N GLU A 30 -0.66 -4.94 4.85
CA GLU A 30 -1.30 -5.86 5.79
C GLU A 30 -2.84 -5.77 5.70
N ALA A 31 -3.40 -4.57 5.72
CA ALA A 31 -4.83 -4.35 5.58
C ALA A 31 -5.39 -4.92 4.27
N LEU A 32 -4.65 -4.78 3.16
CA LEU A 32 -5.02 -5.36 1.86
C LEU A 32 -5.05 -6.89 1.93
N LYS A 33 -4.00 -7.54 2.45
CA LYS A 33 -3.94 -9.01 2.56
C LYS A 33 -5.13 -9.57 3.32
N ARG A 34 -5.40 -8.99 4.50
CA ARG A 34 -6.53 -9.38 5.36
C ARG A 34 -7.88 -9.12 4.71
N ALA A 35 -8.05 -8.00 4.02
CA ALA A 35 -9.29 -7.70 3.32
C ALA A 35 -9.52 -8.64 2.12
N ILE A 36 -8.47 -9.01 1.38
CA ILE A 36 -8.56 -10.00 0.29
C ILE A 36 -8.99 -11.35 0.87
N PHE A 37 -8.37 -11.79 1.98
CA PHE A 37 -8.78 -12.99 2.69
C PHE A 37 -10.28 -12.97 3.00
N SER A 38 -10.76 -11.96 3.73
CA SER A 38 -12.15 -11.89 4.17
C SER A 38 -13.15 -11.81 3.02
N LEU A 39 -12.85 -11.01 1.98
CA LEU A 39 -13.74 -10.84 0.83
C LEU A 39 -13.82 -12.13 -0.02
N THR A 40 -12.69 -12.78 -0.25
CA THR A 40 -12.65 -14.02 -1.04
C THR A 40 -13.21 -15.20 -0.27
N ARG A 41 -13.00 -15.27 1.04
CA ARG A 41 -13.62 -16.28 1.91
C ARG A 41 -15.14 -16.15 1.96
N MET A 42 -15.66 -14.92 2.04
CA MET A 42 -17.09 -14.63 1.94
C MET A 42 -17.65 -15.06 0.58
N GLY A 43 -16.92 -14.78 -0.51
CA GLY A 43 -17.33 -15.15 -1.87
C GLY A 43 -17.37 -16.66 -2.15
N LEU A 44 -16.67 -17.48 -1.37
CA LEU A 44 -16.75 -18.95 -1.47
C LEU A 44 -18.10 -19.50 -0.99
N GLY A 45 -18.76 -18.83 -0.03
CA GLY A 45 -19.95 -19.36 0.64
C GLY A 45 -19.65 -20.52 1.61
N GLU A 46 -20.71 -21.08 2.19
CA GLU A 46 -20.63 -22.22 3.12
C GLU A 46 -20.47 -23.56 2.38
N ASP A 47 -21.10 -23.72 1.21
CA ASP A 47 -21.11 -24.94 0.41
C ASP A 47 -19.99 -24.98 -0.66
N ALA A 48 -18.84 -24.38 -0.37
CA ALA A 48 -17.72 -24.34 -1.30
C ALA A 48 -17.20 -25.76 -1.58
N SER A 49 -16.98 -26.09 -2.86
CA SER A 49 -16.35 -27.37 -3.22
C SER A 49 -14.90 -27.45 -2.75
N ASP A 50 -14.39 -28.66 -2.55
CA ASP A 50 -12.97 -28.88 -2.21
C ASP A 50 -12.03 -28.22 -3.22
N GLU A 51 -12.37 -28.27 -4.52
CA GLU A 51 -11.57 -27.61 -5.56
C GLU A 51 -11.51 -26.08 -5.38
N ALA A 52 -12.65 -25.46 -5.06
CA ALA A 52 -12.73 -24.02 -4.82
C ALA A 52 -11.93 -23.63 -3.57
N LEU A 53 -12.00 -24.43 -2.50
CA LEU A 53 -11.23 -24.23 -1.29
C LEU A 53 -9.71 -24.37 -1.54
N GLN A 54 -9.30 -25.39 -2.28
CA GLN A 54 -7.89 -25.58 -2.66
C GLN A 54 -7.34 -24.45 -3.51
N LYS A 55 -8.15 -23.92 -4.43
CA LYS A 55 -7.80 -22.74 -5.21
C LYS A 55 -7.63 -21.50 -4.34
N TRP A 56 -8.50 -21.33 -3.34
CA TRP A 56 -8.42 -20.23 -2.40
C TRP A 56 -7.18 -20.32 -1.49
N LEU A 57 -6.83 -21.51 -0.98
CA LEU A 57 -5.60 -21.70 -0.21
C LEU A 57 -4.35 -21.30 -0.99
N ARG A 58 -4.24 -21.72 -2.26
CA ARG A 58 -3.15 -21.28 -3.15
C ARG A 58 -3.12 -19.77 -3.38
N LEU A 59 -4.28 -19.13 -3.44
CA LEU A 59 -4.35 -17.66 -3.51
C LEU A 59 -3.78 -17.03 -2.24
N MET A 60 -4.11 -17.56 -1.06
CA MET A 60 -3.62 -17.04 0.22
C MET A 60 -2.10 -17.23 0.37
N GLU A 61 -1.55 -18.36 -0.09
CA GLU A 61 -0.11 -18.60 -0.12
C GLU A 61 0.62 -17.55 -0.98
N ASN A 62 0.10 -17.25 -2.17
CA ASN A 62 0.72 -16.29 -3.09
C ASN A 62 0.68 -14.85 -2.54
N ILE A 63 -0.42 -14.46 -1.89
CA ILE A 63 -0.62 -13.10 -1.39
C ILE A 63 0.36 -12.73 -0.25
N ALA A 64 0.97 -13.72 0.42
CA ALA A 64 1.94 -13.47 1.48
C ALA A 64 3.14 -12.65 1.03
N ASP A 65 3.65 -12.94 -0.16
CA ASP A 65 4.87 -12.31 -0.71
C ASP A 65 4.56 -11.27 -1.80
N ASP A 66 3.28 -10.99 -2.03
CA ASP A 66 2.85 -10.06 -3.06
C ASP A 66 3.26 -8.62 -2.76
N THR A 67 3.73 -7.93 -3.80
CA THR A 67 4.03 -6.50 -3.74
C THR A 67 2.75 -5.67 -3.61
N LEU A 68 2.81 -4.46 -3.04
CA LEU A 68 1.67 -3.51 -3.00
C LEU A 68 0.84 -3.44 -4.29
N GLY A 69 1.50 -3.40 -5.45
CA GLY A 69 0.80 -3.34 -6.74
C GLY A 69 -0.07 -4.58 -6.99
N THR A 70 0.51 -5.77 -6.79
CA THR A 70 -0.22 -7.04 -6.90
C THR A 70 -1.36 -7.13 -5.89
N LEU A 71 -1.14 -6.67 -4.65
CA LEU A 71 -2.17 -6.62 -3.62
C LEU A 71 -3.34 -5.71 -4.02
N ILE A 72 -3.07 -4.54 -4.59
CA ILE A 72 -4.11 -3.62 -5.08
C ILE A 72 -4.93 -4.26 -6.21
N ASP A 73 -4.29 -5.03 -7.09
CA ASP A 73 -4.97 -5.75 -8.17
C ASP A 73 -5.85 -6.89 -7.64
N SER A 74 -5.31 -7.73 -6.75
CA SER A 74 -6.03 -8.81 -6.08
C SER A 74 -7.21 -8.28 -5.26
N PHE A 75 -7.02 -7.19 -4.52
CA PHE A 75 -8.09 -6.53 -3.77
C PHE A 75 -9.17 -5.95 -4.68
N GLY A 76 -8.78 -5.29 -5.78
CA GLY A 76 -9.72 -4.81 -6.78
C GLY A 76 -10.56 -5.95 -7.39
N ALA A 77 -9.96 -7.12 -7.59
CA ALA A 77 -10.66 -8.31 -8.06
C ALA A 77 -11.65 -8.86 -7.02
N ALA A 78 -11.24 -8.96 -5.75
CA ALA A 78 -12.11 -9.40 -4.66
C ALA A 78 -13.29 -8.43 -4.45
N MET A 79 -13.05 -7.13 -4.52
CA MET A 79 -14.10 -6.11 -4.36
C MET A 79 -15.18 -6.20 -5.44
N ARG A 80 -14.84 -6.55 -6.69
CA ARG A 80 -15.83 -6.65 -7.78
C ARG A 80 -16.97 -7.62 -7.47
N GLN A 81 -16.71 -8.63 -6.64
CA GLN A 81 -17.68 -9.66 -6.25
C GLN A 81 -18.52 -9.27 -5.02
N SER A 82 -18.13 -8.21 -4.29
CA SER A 82 -18.66 -7.87 -2.96
C SER A 82 -19.64 -6.69 -2.92
N GLY A 83 -19.92 -6.03 -4.06
CA GLY A 83 -20.89 -4.93 -4.12
C GLY A 83 -20.48 -3.63 -3.40
N VAL A 84 -19.21 -3.48 -3.01
CA VAL A 84 -18.69 -2.29 -2.31
C VAL A 84 -18.89 -1.01 -3.13
N ALA A 85 -19.54 -0.01 -2.54
CA ALA A 85 -19.70 1.32 -3.11
C ALA A 85 -18.36 2.07 -3.23
N ASP A 86 -18.27 2.97 -4.22
CA ASP A 86 -17.09 3.81 -4.49
C ASP A 86 -15.78 3.06 -4.77
N ARG A 87 -15.88 1.79 -5.20
CA ARG A 87 -14.72 0.93 -5.51
C ARG A 87 -13.74 1.56 -6.50
N GLU A 88 -14.23 2.33 -7.46
CA GLU A 88 -13.39 2.98 -8.49
C GLU A 88 -12.55 4.11 -7.88
N ALA A 89 -13.18 4.95 -7.05
CA ALA A 89 -12.47 6.03 -6.35
C ALA A 89 -11.42 5.49 -5.37
N LEU A 90 -11.75 4.40 -4.66
CA LEU A 90 -10.79 3.72 -3.79
C LEU A 90 -9.64 3.12 -4.62
N ARG A 91 -9.95 2.49 -5.76
CA ARG A 91 -8.93 1.93 -6.66
C ARG A 91 -7.97 3.01 -7.16
N GLN A 92 -8.49 4.14 -7.63
CA GLN A 92 -7.68 5.27 -8.06
C GLN A 92 -6.76 5.77 -6.92
N THR A 93 -7.32 5.92 -5.72
CA THR A 93 -6.54 6.33 -4.53
C THR A 93 -5.38 5.38 -4.27
N LEU A 94 -5.62 4.06 -4.35
CA LEU A 94 -4.58 3.05 -4.14
C LEU A 94 -3.51 3.08 -5.24
N ASP A 95 -3.90 3.29 -6.50
CA ASP A 95 -2.95 3.41 -7.61
C ASP A 95 -2.04 4.65 -7.45
N GLU A 96 -2.59 5.78 -6.98
CA GLU A 96 -1.81 6.98 -6.64
C GLU A 96 -0.85 6.73 -5.46
N LEU A 97 -1.33 6.06 -4.40
CA LEU A 97 -0.51 5.69 -3.25
C LEU A 97 0.62 4.74 -3.62
N ARG A 98 0.41 3.81 -4.56
CA ARG A 98 1.46 2.93 -5.08
C ARG A 98 2.58 3.74 -5.76
N LEU A 99 2.23 4.75 -6.54
CA LEU A 99 3.22 5.64 -7.17
C LEU A 99 3.99 6.44 -6.12
N LYS A 100 3.29 6.98 -5.11
CA LYS A 100 3.89 7.67 -3.96
C LYS A 100 4.84 6.75 -3.19
N ARG A 101 4.46 5.49 -2.92
CA ARG A 101 5.34 4.49 -2.27
C ARG A 101 6.61 4.27 -3.07
N ASN A 102 6.49 4.04 -4.37
CA ASN A 102 7.65 3.80 -5.23
C ASN A 102 8.59 5.00 -5.26
N LEU A 103 8.04 6.22 -5.33
CA LEU A 103 8.80 7.45 -5.23
C LEU A 103 9.58 7.52 -3.91
N LEU A 104 8.89 7.35 -2.77
CA LEU A 104 9.51 7.52 -1.45
C LEU A 104 10.57 6.44 -1.15
N CYS A 105 10.33 5.18 -1.56
CA CYS A 105 11.23 4.06 -1.27
C CYS A 105 12.43 3.96 -2.24
N HIS A 106 12.33 4.49 -3.45
CA HIS A 106 13.33 4.24 -4.51
C HIS A 106 13.96 5.50 -5.10
N ALA A 107 13.47 6.70 -4.79
CA ALA A 107 14.08 7.92 -5.28
C ALA A 107 15.51 8.11 -4.74
N SER A 108 16.38 8.64 -5.59
CA SER A 108 17.62 9.29 -5.13
C SER A 108 17.28 10.73 -4.77
N TRP A 109 17.35 11.04 -3.48
CA TRP A 109 17.03 12.36 -2.95
C TRP A 109 18.19 13.34 -3.09
N ARG A 110 17.87 14.57 -3.45
CA ARG A 110 18.83 15.69 -3.59
C ARG A 110 18.25 16.95 -2.95
N PRO A 111 19.09 17.93 -2.56
CA PRO A 111 18.60 19.25 -2.20
C PRO A 111 17.73 19.84 -3.32
N GLY A 112 16.58 20.37 -2.94
CA GLY A 112 15.68 21.09 -3.83
C GLY A 112 16.17 22.51 -4.12
N LYS A 113 15.34 23.29 -4.81
CA LYS A 113 15.63 24.69 -5.19
C LYS A 113 15.64 25.64 -4.00
N GLN A 114 14.94 25.29 -2.93
CA GLN A 114 14.79 26.10 -1.72
C GLN A 114 15.31 25.35 -0.49
N PRO A 115 15.82 26.06 0.54
CA PRO A 115 16.15 25.45 1.82
C PRO A 115 14.97 24.65 2.38
N GLY A 116 15.26 23.47 2.93
CA GLY A 116 14.24 22.57 3.49
C GLY A 116 13.45 21.75 2.46
N HIS A 117 13.66 21.99 1.15
CA HIS A 117 13.03 21.23 0.08
C HIS A 117 13.98 20.15 -0.45
N TRP A 118 13.41 19.04 -0.91
CA TRP A 118 14.12 17.87 -1.40
C TRP A 118 13.56 17.42 -2.74
N TYR A 119 14.42 17.25 -3.73
CA TYR A 119 14.05 16.77 -5.05
C TYR A 119 14.21 15.24 -5.14
N PRO A 120 13.12 14.47 -5.26
CA PRO A 120 13.20 13.03 -5.47
C PRO A 120 13.50 12.73 -6.94
N THR A 121 14.71 12.22 -7.21
CA THR A 121 15.05 11.72 -8.55
C THR A 121 14.56 10.29 -8.69
N PHE A 122 13.37 10.13 -9.28
CA PHE A 122 12.77 8.84 -9.64
C PHE A 122 12.20 8.92 -11.05
N VAL A 123 12.37 7.85 -11.82
CA VAL A 123 11.76 7.66 -13.14
C VAL A 123 10.87 6.44 -13.02
N ASN A 124 9.57 6.61 -13.24
CA ASN A 124 8.65 5.47 -13.19
C ASN A 124 8.80 4.57 -14.43
N THR A 125 8.10 3.44 -14.44
CA THR A 125 8.17 2.47 -15.56
C THR A 125 7.69 3.03 -16.90
N ARG A 126 7.01 4.19 -16.91
CA ARG A 126 6.59 4.91 -18.12
C ARG A 126 7.58 6.00 -18.56
N GLY A 127 8.70 6.15 -17.86
CA GLY A 127 9.70 7.18 -18.16
C GLY A 127 9.38 8.55 -17.57
N GLU A 128 8.33 8.68 -16.76
CA GLU A 128 7.91 9.96 -16.17
C GLU A 128 8.70 10.26 -14.89
N ARG A 129 9.02 11.54 -14.70
CA ARG A 129 9.71 12.04 -13.49
C ARG A 129 8.71 12.73 -12.58
N HIS A 130 8.97 12.67 -11.28
CA HIS A 130 8.29 13.57 -10.35
C HIS A 130 8.81 15.01 -10.60
N PRO A 131 7.93 15.97 -10.90
CA PRO A 131 8.37 17.29 -11.39
C PRO A 131 8.80 18.23 -10.25
N ASP A 132 8.31 18.01 -9.04
CA ASP A 132 8.35 18.99 -7.96
C ASP A 132 9.31 18.61 -6.83
N ASP A 133 9.79 19.63 -6.12
CA ASP A 133 10.46 19.40 -4.85
C ASP A 133 9.42 19.05 -3.78
N MET A 134 9.83 18.30 -2.76
CA MET A 134 9.00 17.90 -1.63
C MET A 134 9.56 18.46 -0.32
N THR A 135 8.64 18.77 0.58
CA THR A 135 8.89 19.09 1.98
C THR A 135 8.54 17.90 2.87
N PRO A 136 9.00 17.87 4.14
CA PRO A 136 8.51 16.88 5.11
C PRO A 136 6.99 16.88 5.27
N ALA A 137 6.34 18.04 5.16
CA ALA A 137 4.88 18.18 5.24
C ALA A 137 4.17 17.41 4.11
N ASP A 138 4.71 17.45 2.89
CA ASP A 138 4.16 16.69 1.76
C ASP A 138 4.24 15.17 2.02
N VAL A 139 5.34 14.71 2.60
CA VAL A 139 5.51 13.29 2.97
C VAL A 139 4.57 12.90 4.11
N HIS A 140 4.34 13.78 5.09
CA HIS A 140 3.34 13.56 6.13
C HIS A 140 1.91 13.50 5.57
N ALA A 141 1.59 14.31 4.55
CA ALA A 141 0.30 14.23 3.87
C ALA A 141 0.13 12.86 3.19
N ILE A 142 1.16 12.35 2.50
CA ILE A 142 1.17 11.00 1.94
C ILE A 142 0.93 9.94 3.02
N HIS A 143 1.65 10.03 4.15
CA HIS A 143 1.44 9.12 5.28
C HIS A 143 -0.02 9.16 5.78
N ALA A 144 -0.60 10.34 5.94
CA ALA A 144 -1.98 10.50 6.38
C ALA A 144 -2.98 9.91 5.36
N ASP A 145 -2.76 10.12 4.05
CA ASP A 145 -3.56 9.53 2.98
C ASP A 145 -3.50 8.00 3.05
N THR A 146 -2.31 7.43 3.21
CA THR A 146 -2.09 5.98 3.34
C THR A 146 -2.86 5.40 4.52
N LEU A 147 -2.80 6.04 5.69
CA LEU A 147 -3.55 5.59 6.86
C LEU A 147 -5.07 5.69 6.67
N ARG A 148 -5.57 6.72 5.97
CA ARG A 148 -7.00 6.83 5.65
C ARG A 148 -7.44 5.70 4.71
N ALA A 149 -6.66 5.39 3.67
CA ALA A 149 -6.92 4.27 2.79
C ALA A 149 -6.90 2.93 3.54
N GLY A 150 -5.89 2.70 4.39
CA GLY A 150 -5.80 1.49 5.22
C GLY A 150 -7.01 1.31 6.13
N ARG A 151 -7.44 2.36 6.84
CA ARG A 151 -8.67 2.33 7.67
C ARG A 151 -9.91 2.02 6.85
N ARG A 152 -10.03 2.57 5.64
CA ARG A 152 -11.14 2.27 4.73
C ARG A 152 -11.16 0.80 4.33
N ILE A 153 -10.00 0.22 4.02
CA ILE A 153 -9.87 -1.20 3.68
C ILE A 153 -10.25 -2.08 4.87
N VAL A 154 -9.76 -1.77 6.07
CA VAL A 154 -10.16 -2.47 7.31
C VAL A 154 -11.67 -2.39 7.53
N SER A 155 -12.30 -1.24 7.25
CA SER A 155 -13.76 -1.12 7.33
C SER A 155 -14.49 -2.02 6.33
N ILE A 156 -13.97 -2.17 5.11
CA ILE A 156 -14.53 -3.07 4.09
C ILE A 156 -14.39 -4.53 4.53
N MET A 157 -13.21 -4.90 5.04
CA MET A 157 -12.97 -6.23 5.62
C MET A 157 -13.96 -6.53 6.74
N ARG A 158 -14.10 -5.63 7.72
CA ARG A 158 -15.02 -5.85 8.86
C ARG A 158 -16.48 -5.98 8.43
N ALA A 159 -16.88 -5.33 7.33
CA ALA A 159 -18.23 -5.43 6.82
C ALA A 159 -18.58 -6.83 6.28
N THR A 160 -17.60 -7.71 6.03
CA THR A 160 -17.86 -9.11 5.65
C THR A 160 -18.25 -9.99 6.84
N GLY A 161 -18.01 -9.52 8.09
CA GLY A 161 -18.16 -10.33 9.30
C GLY A 161 -17.09 -11.40 9.51
N ILE A 162 -16.09 -11.49 8.61
CA ILE A 162 -15.00 -12.47 8.68
C ILE A 162 -13.74 -11.75 9.17
N ALA A 163 -13.20 -12.18 10.31
CA ALA A 163 -11.90 -11.73 10.77
C ALA A 163 -10.86 -12.08 9.70
N GLY A 164 -10.09 -11.09 9.27
CA GLY A 164 -9.03 -11.30 8.27
C GLY A 164 -7.85 -12.01 8.90
N GLU A 165 -8.01 -13.31 9.14
CA GLU A 165 -6.98 -14.20 9.66
C GLU A 165 -5.81 -14.24 8.67
N TRP A 166 -4.60 -14.08 9.18
CA TRP A 166 -3.38 -14.11 8.37
C TRP A 166 -2.26 -14.76 9.15
N ALA A 167 -1.50 -15.64 8.48
CA ALA A 167 -0.39 -16.36 9.10
C ALA A 167 0.66 -15.37 9.66
N GLY A 168 1.02 -15.55 10.93
CA GLY A 168 1.94 -14.68 11.68
C GLY A 168 1.25 -13.74 12.69
N TYR A 169 -0.09 -13.73 12.75
CA TYR A 169 -0.83 -13.17 13.87
C TYR A 169 -1.28 -14.29 14.80
N GLU A 170 -0.54 -14.50 15.89
CA GLU A 170 -1.13 -15.07 17.09
C GLU A 170 -1.86 -13.90 17.78
N GLU A 171 -3.18 -14.01 17.97
CA GLU A 171 -3.87 -13.09 18.86
C GLU A 171 -3.32 -13.33 20.27
N GLU A 172 -2.35 -12.52 20.70
CA GLU A 172 -2.09 -12.39 22.13
C GLU A 172 -3.34 -11.72 22.73
N GLU A 173 -4.19 -12.55 23.36
CA GLU A 173 -5.27 -12.10 24.22
C GLU A 173 -4.72 -11.08 25.23
N GLY A 174 -5.09 -9.80 25.07
CA GLY A 174 -4.72 -8.68 25.94
C GLY A 174 -5.95 -7.91 26.39
#